data_AF-A0A955YZG7-F1
#
_entry.id   AF-A0A955YZG7-F1
#
_cell.length_a   1.000
_cell.length_b   1.000
_cell.length_c   1.000
_cell.angle_alpha   90.00
_cell.angle_beta   90.00
_cell.angle_gamma   90.00
#
_symmetry.space_group_name_H-M   'P 1'
#
loop_
_entity.id
_entity.type
_entity.pdbx_description
1 polymer ?
#
loop_
_entity_poly.entity_id
_entity_poly.type
_entity_poly.pdbx_seq_one_letter_code
_entity_poly.pdbx_strand_id
1 'polypeptide(L)'
;MKKMTVNPPVFFTSAFLLIAFLAFGVLKTKLARSLSGALLASVSLNFGWFYLVSVTFFIGFALWLMLGPYGHVRLGSDDDRPDYSTLTWFSMLFSAGMGIGLVFYGVAEPMMHYGSPPSGEGFSVKAAQNALPTTFFHWGVHAWAIYVVMAASIAYFSYRH
;
A
#
# COMPACT_ATOMS: atom_id res chain seq x y z
N MET A 1 4.53 -10.11 -37.09
CA MET A 1 4.96 -9.49 -35.81
C MET A 1 3.80 -8.64 -35.29
N LYS A 2 3.25 -8.96 -34.11
CA LYS A 2 2.16 -8.17 -33.49
C LYS A 2 2.73 -6.78 -33.18
N LYS A 3 2.15 -5.70 -33.73
CA LYS A 3 2.53 -4.32 -33.36
C LYS A 3 2.38 -4.18 -31.85
N MET A 4 3.42 -3.71 -31.16
CA MET A 4 3.28 -3.27 -29.78
C MET A 4 2.20 -2.18 -29.73
N THR A 5 1.05 -2.48 -29.17
CA THR A 5 -0.03 -1.52 -28.94
C THR A 5 0.25 -0.77 -27.65
N VAL A 6 1.32 0.03 -27.64
CA VAL A 6 1.56 1.00 -26.57
C VAL A 6 0.66 2.21 -26.81
N ASN A 7 0.01 2.70 -25.75
CA ASN A 7 -0.66 3.99 -25.75
C ASN A 7 0.42 5.09 -25.79
N PRO A 8 0.66 5.77 -26.93
CA PRO A 8 1.84 6.61 -27.08
C PRO A 8 1.87 7.80 -26.11
N PRO A 9 0.76 8.55 -25.89
CA PRO A 9 0.73 9.60 -24.88
C PRO A 9 1.15 9.12 -23.49
N VAL A 10 0.64 7.98 -23.02
CA VAL A 10 0.98 7.45 -21.69
C VAL A 10 2.45 7.02 -21.64
N PHE A 11 2.89 6.25 -22.62
CA PHE A 11 4.25 5.72 -22.62
C PHE A 11 5.32 6.82 -22.65
N PHE A 12 5.22 7.76 -23.59
CA PHE A 12 6.26 8.78 -23.77
C PHE A 12 6.26 9.81 -22.64
N THR A 13 5.10 10.20 -22.12
CA THR A 13 5.04 11.15 -20.99
C THR A 13 5.59 10.52 -19.71
N SER A 14 5.21 9.29 -19.37
CA SER A 14 5.74 8.59 -18.20
C SER A 14 7.25 8.35 -18.31
N ALA A 15 7.73 7.91 -19.48
CA ALA A 15 9.15 7.68 -19.71
C ALA A 15 9.97 8.98 -19.59
N PHE A 16 9.48 10.07 -20.18
CA PHE A 16 10.15 11.37 -20.08
C PHE A 16 10.23 11.87 -18.63
N LEU A 17 9.12 11.82 -17.89
CA LEU A 17 9.08 12.25 -16.49
C LEU A 17 10.04 11.42 -15.62
N LEU A 18 10.08 10.10 -15.84
CA LEU A 18 10.97 9.21 -15.12
C LEU A 18 12.45 9.52 -15.41
N ILE A 19 12.82 9.66 -16.69
CA ILE A 19 14.21 9.98 -17.07
C ILE A 19 14.61 11.35 -16.52
N ALA A 20 13.74 12.36 -16.62
CA ALA A 20 13.99 13.70 -16.10
C ALA A 20 14.19 13.68 -14.57
N PHE A 21 13.35 12.94 -13.84
CA PHE A 21 13.47 12.79 -12.39
C PHE A 21 14.77 12.09 -11.98
N LEU A 22 15.14 11.00 -12.67
CA LEU A 22 16.41 10.31 -12.43
C LEU A 22 17.62 11.19 -12.73
N ALA A 23 17.60 11.89 -13.88
CA ALA A 23 18.64 12.83 -14.26
C ALA A 23 18.80 13.94 -13.20
N PHE A 24 17.70 14.49 -12.69
CA PHE A 24 17.73 15.45 -11.59
C PHE A 24 18.37 14.88 -10.33
N GLY A 25 17.98 13.67 -9.90
CA GLY A 25 18.53 13.02 -8.72
C GLY A 25 20.04 12.76 -8.81
N VAL A 26 20.53 12.35 -9.99
CA VAL A 26 21.95 12.07 -10.22
C VAL A 26 22.76 13.36 -10.37
N LEU A 27 22.28 14.34 -11.13
CA LEU A 27 23.03 15.57 -11.41
C LEU A 27 23.02 16.57 -10.25
N LYS A 28 21.99 16.55 -9.39
CA LYS A 28 21.77 17.51 -8.31
C LYS A 28 21.48 16.83 -6.97
N THR A 29 22.21 15.78 -6.63
CA THR A 29 21.95 14.91 -5.46
C THR A 29 21.76 15.66 -4.13
N LYS A 30 22.59 16.67 -3.82
CA LYS A 30 22.46 17.44 -2.56
C LYS A 30 21.14 18.23 -2.51
N LEU A 31 20.79 18.88 -3.62
CA LEU A 31 19.56 19.64 -3.74
C LEU A 31 18.34 18.69 -3.70
N ALA A 32 18.40 17.58 -4.43
CA ALA A 32 17.35 16.57 -4.41
C ALA A 32 17.10 16.04 -2.99
N ARG A 33 18.15 15.72 -2.23
CA ARG A 33 18.03 15.28 -0.83
C ARG A 33 17.38 16.33 0.06
N SER A 34 17.81 17.59 -0.05
CA SER A 34 17.27 18.69 0.76
C SER A 34 15.80 18.96 0.42
N LEU A 35 15.46 19.04 -0.87
CA LEU A 35 14.09 19.26 -1.31
C LEU A 35 13.17 18.11 -0.92
N SER A 36 13.56 16.86 -1.18
CA SER A 36 12.75 15.70 -0.80
C SER A 36 12.53 15.61 0.72
N GLY A 37 13.56 15.94 1.53
CA GLY A 37 13.42 16.00 2.99
C GLY A 37 12.46 17.09 3.44
N ALA A 38 12.56 18.30 2.88
CA ALA A 38 11.68 19.42 3.19
C ALA A 38 10.22 19.14 2.77
N LEU A 39 10.03 18.56 1.58
CA LEU A 39 8.72 18.16 1.08
C LEU A 39 8.11 17.05 1.94
N LEU A 40 8.87 16.02 2.29
CA LEU A 40 8.41 14.95 3.18
C LEU A 40 7.97 15.52 4.53
N ALA A 41 8.79 16.38 5.15
CA ALA A 41 8.44 17.01 6.42
C ALA A 41 7.16 17.86 6.32
N SER A 42 7.03 18.65 5.24
CA SER A 42 5.86 19.49 4.99
C SER A 42 4.59 18.67 4.77
N VAL A 43 4.65 17.61 3.95
CA VAL A 43 3.51 16.73 3.69
C VAL A 43 3.12 15.98 4.96
N SER A 44 4.07 15.43 5.71
CA SER A 44 3.80 14.74 6.97
C SER A 44 3.13 15.65 8.00
N LEU A 45 3.58 16.91 8.11
CA LEU A 45 3.02 17.88 9.05
C LEU A 45 1.61 18.33 8.64
N ASN A 46 1.41 18.69 7.37
CA ASN A 46 0.16 19.32 6.92
C ASN A 46 -0.92 18.31 6.49
N PHE A 47 -0.52 17.17 5.93
CA PHE A 47 -1.43 16.15 5.38
C PHE A 47 -1.47 14.86 6.20
N GLY A 48 -0.69 14.73 7.28
CA GLY A 48 -0.68 13.51 8.11
C GLY A 48 -2.07 13.09 8.62
N TRP A 49 -2.89 14.06 9.04
CA TRP A 49 -4.27 13.80 9.47
C TRP A 49 -5.15 13.25 8.32
N PHE A 50 -4.95 13.76 7.11
CA PHE A 50 -5.71 13.32 5.93
C PHE A 50 -5.38 11.86 5.58
N TYR A 51 -4.10 11.46 5.69
CA TYR A 51 -3.70 10.06 5.54
C TYR A 51 -4.39 9.17 6.57
N LEU A 52 -4.39 9.56 7.86
CA LEU A 52 -5.04 8.77 8.91
C LEU A 52 -6.54 8.61 8.65
N VAL A 53 -7.26 9.71 8.38
CA VAL A 53 -8.69 9.67 8.07
C VAL A 53 -8.98 8.82 6.83
N SER A 54 -8.17 8.95 5.78
CA SER A 54 -8.36 8.18 4.55
C SER A 54 -8.22 6.67 4.77
N VAL A 55 -7.19 6.24 5.51
CA VAL A 55 -6.99 4.81 5.80
C VAL A 55 -8.10 4.27 6.70
N THR A 56 -8.49 5.02 7.75
CA THR A 56 -9.64 4.64 8.59
C THR A 56 -10.92 4.55 7.78
N PHE A 57 -11.15 5.49 6.86
CA PHE A 57 -12.28 5.45 5.93
C PHE A 57 -12.25 4.20 5.06
N PHE A 58 -11.10 3.82 4.49
CA PHE A 58 -11.00 2.61 3.66
C PHE A 58 -11.29 1.33 4.45
N ILE A 59 -10.87 1.26 5.71
CA ILE A 59 -11.25 0.13 6.59
C ILE A 59 -12.77 0.11 6.78
N GLY A 60 -13.37 1.25 7.15
CA GLY A 60 -14.82 1.35 7.35
C GLY A 60 -15.61 1.00 6.09
N PHE A 61 -15.15 1.48 4.93
CA PHE A 61 -15.76 1.20 3.64
C PHE A 61 -15.62 -0.27 3.24
N ALA A 62 -14.45 -0.88 3.43
CA ALA A 62 -14.25 -2.31 3.16
C ALA A 62 -15.14 -3.18 4.07
N LEU A 63 -15.26 -2.84 5.36
CA LEU A 63 -16.16 -3.51 6.29
C LEU A 63 -17.64 -3.32 5.89
N TRP A 64 -18.01 -2.12 5.45
CA TRP A 64 -19.36 -1.85 4.95
C TRP A 64 -19.67 -2.63 3.68
N LEU A 65 -18.73 -2.77 2.74
CA LEU A 65 -18.90 -3.64 1.57
C LEU A 65 -19.06 -5.10 1.96
N MET A 66 -18.26 -5.58 2.92
CA MET A 66 -18.26 -6.97 3.37
C MET A 66 -19.53 -7.35 4.15
N LEU A 67 -19.97 -6.49 5.08
CA LEU A 67 -21.10 -6.77 5.99
C LEU A 67 -22.42 -6.17 5.52
N GLY A 68 -22.36 -5.24 4.57
CA GLY A 68 -23.53 -4.53 4.05
C GLY A 68 -24.22 -5.29 2.91
N PRO A 69 -25.12 -4.60 2.18
CA PRO A 69 -25.94 -5.22 1.14
C PRO A 69 -25.13 -5.69 -0.06
N TYR A 70 -23.88 -5.25 -0.24
CA TYR A 70 -23.07 -5.62 -1.40
C TYR A 70 -22.18 -6.85 -1.16
N GLY A 71 -22.11 -7.38 0.06
CA GLY A 71 -21.20 -8.48 0.40
C GLY A 71 -21.50 -9.81 -0.29
N HIS A 72 -22.71 -9.97 -0.83
CA HIS A 72 -23.13 -11.16 -1.58
C HIS A 72 -22.97 -11.02 -3.10
N VAL A 73 -22.56 -9.84 -3.59
CA VAL A 73 -22.39 -9.60 -5.03
C VAL A 73 -21.16 -10.34 -5.52
N ARG A 74 -21.33 -11.12 -6.59
CA ARG A 74 -20.21 -11.79 -7.26
C ARG A 74 -19.50 -10.82 -8.21
N LEU A 75 -18.17 -10.86 -8.19
CA LEU A 75 -17.30 -10.09 -9.08
C LEU A 75 -17.15 -10.81 -10.44
N GLY A 76 -18.28 -10.96 -11.12
CA GLY A 76 -18.47 -11.73 -12.36
C GLY A 76 -19.98 -11.84 -12.62
N SER A 77 -20.41 -12.73 -13.51
CA SER A 77 -21.82 -13.04 -13.71
C SER A 77 -22.45 -13.71 -12.48
N ASP A 78 -23.78 -13.68 -12.34
CA ASP A 78 -24.47 -14.25 -11.17
C ASP A 78 -24.24 -15.76 -11.00
N ASP A 79 -24.00 -16.45 -12.12
CA ASP A 79 -23.72 -17.89 -12.16
C ASP A 79 -22.22 -18.23 -12.13
N ASP A 80 -21.33 -17.25 -12.19
CA ASP A 80 -19.89 -17.50 -12.21
C ASP A 80 -19.43 -18.14 -10.89
N ARG A 81 -18.41 -18.99 -11.01
CA ARG A 81 -17.73 -19.67 -9.90
C ARG A 81 -16.25 -19.29 -9.92
N PRO A 82 -15.56 -19.29 -8.76
CA PRO A 82 -14.13 -18.99 -8.72
C PRO A 82 -13.32 -19.94 -9.60
N ASP A 83 -12.47 -19.39 -10.46
CA ASP A 83 -11.55 -20.16 -11.31
C ASP A 83 -10.51 -20.94 -10.50
N TYR A 84 -10.21 -20.46 -9.29
CA TYR A 84 -9.22 -21.03 -8.39
C TYR A 84 -9.87 -21.46 -7.08
N SER A 85 -9.40 -22.57 -6.51
CA SER A 85 -9.78 -22.96 -5.16
C SER A 85 -9.36 -21.89 -4.14
N THR A 86 -10.06 -21.81 -3.02
CA THR A 86 -9.79 -20.82 -1.97
C THR A 86 -8.34 -20.86 -1.48
N LEU A 87 -7.75 -22.06 -1.36
CA LEU A 87 -6.36 -22.21 -0.93
C LEU A 87 -5.37 -21.69 -1.97
N THR A 88 -5.60 -21.99 -3.26
CA THR A 88 -4.78 -21.49 -4.36
C THR A 88 -4.87 -19.97 -4.45
N TRP A 89 -6.09 -19.41 -4.38
CA TRP A 89 -6.31 -17.96 -4.39
C TRP A 89 -5.60 -17.26 -3.23
N PHE A 90 -5.73 -17.80 -2.02
CA PHE A 90 -5.05 -17.26 -0.84
C PHE A 90 -3.53 -17.30 -0.99
N SER A 91 -2.99 -18.38 -1.55
CA SER A 91 -1.54 -18.53 -1.80
C SER A 91 -1.03 -17.51 -2.83
N MET A 92 -1.82 -17.19 -3.86
CA MET A 92 -1.49 -16.15 -4.83
C MET A 92 -1.43 -14.76 -4.20
N LEU A 93 -2.31 -14.45 -3.23
CA LEU A 93 -2.31 -13.19 -2.50
C LEU A 93 -0.97 -12.95 -1.77
N PHE A 94 -0.46 -13.97 -1.08
CA PHE A 94 0.84 -13.91 -0.40
C PHE A 94 2.00 -13.80 -1.39
N SER A 95 1.92 -14.50 -2.52
CA SER A 95 2.95 -14.47 -3.56
C SER A 95 3.08 -13.09 -4.21
N ALA A 96 1.96 -12.37 -4.38
CA ALA A 96 1.95 -11.07 -5.04
C ALA A 96 2.30 -9.89 -4.12
N GLY A 97 1.83 -9.89 -2.87
CA GLY A 97 1.83 -8.67 -2.03
C GLY A 97 2.96 -8.53 -1.01
N MET A 98 3.57 -9.63 -0.58
CA MET A 98 4.34 -9.69 0.69
C MET A 98 5.86 -9.83 0.52
N GLY A 99 6.43 -9.43 -0.62
CA GLY A 99 7.82 -9.71 -0.97
C GLY A 99 8.89 -8.96 -0.15
N ILE A 100 9.42 -7.88 -0.72
CA ILE A 100 10.61 -7.21 -0.17
C ILE A 100 10.36 -6.47 1.15
N GLY A 101 9.14 -5.95 1.33
CA GLY A 101 8.76 -5.19 2.51
C GLY A 101 8.89 -6.00 3.80
N LEU A 102 8.40 -7.23 3.81
CA LEU A 102 8.49 -8.11 4.98
C LEU A 102 9.93 -8.56 5.26
N VAL A 103 10.71 -8.85 4.22
CA VAL A 103 12.10 -9.29 4.39
C VAL A 103 12.94 -8.17 5.00
N PHE A 104 12.69 -6.91 4.61
CA PHE A 104 13.43 -5.76 5.13
C PHE A 104 12.88 -5.27 6.48
N TYR A 105 11.58 -4.98 6.55
CA TYR A 105 10.96 -4.35 7.71
C TYR A 105 10.43 -5.33 8.75
N GLY A 106 10.33 -6.63 8.43
CA GLY A 106 9.81 -7.63 9.37
C GLY A 106 10.63 -7.74 10.66
N VAL A 107 11.95 -7.51 10.59
CA VAL A 107 12.83 -7.41 11.77
C VAL A 107 13.19 -5.96 12.07
N ALA A 108 13.49 -5.16 11.03
CA ALA A 108 13.99 -3.81 11.23
C ALA A 108 12.97 -2.91 11.93
N GLU A 109 11.69 -3.01 11.57
CA GLU A 109 10.68 -2.08 12.09
C GLU A 109 10.33 -2.31 13.56
N PRO A 110 10.07 -3.54 14.04
CA PRO A 110 9.93 -3.78 15.48
C PRO A 110 11.17 -3.32 16.26
N MET A 111 12.36 -3.49 15.68
CA MET A 111 13.60 -3.05 16.34
C MET A 111 13.74 -1.53 16.40
N MET A 112 13.28 -0.82 15.36
CA MET A 112 13.19 0.63 15.38
C MET A 112 12.18 1.12 16.43
N HIS A 113 10.99 0.52 16.50
CA HIS A 113 9.99 0.87 17.52
C HIS A 113 10.44 0.54 18.94
N TYR A 114 11.29 -0.47 19.11
CA TYR A 114 11.88 -0.79 20.41
C TYR A 114 12.96 0.21 20.83
N GLY A 115 13.87 0.57 19.92
CA GLY A 115 14.98 1.48 20.21
C GLY A 115 14.58 2.96 20.23
N SER A 116 13.55 3.34 19.49
CA SER A 116 13.05 4.71 19.38
C SER A 116 11.52 4.72 19.29
N PRO A 117 10.82 4.35 20.37
CA PRO A 117 9.37 4.29 20.38
C PRO A 117 8.76 5.69 20.16
N PRO A 118 7.54 5.78 19.58
CA PRO A 118 6.83 7.05 19.42
C PRO A 118 6.58 7.79 20.74
N SER A 119 6.56 7.06 21.87
CA SER A 119 6.45 7.64 23.21
C SER A 119 7.15 6.76 24.25
N GLY A 120 7.72 7.40 25.26
CA GLY A 120 8.43 6.72 26.34
C GLY A 120 9.91 6.46 26.04
N GLU A 121 10.55 5.71 26.93
CA GLU A 121 11.98 5.39 26.84
C GLU A 121 12.22 4.16 25.96
N GLY A 122 13.16 4.28 25.01
CA GLY A 122 13.61 3.17 24.18
C GLY A 122 14.32 2.10 24.99
N PHE A 123 14.40 0.88 24.44
CA PHE A 123 15.01 -0.28 25.10
C PHE A 123 14.38 -0.67 26.47
N SER A 124 13.20 -0.14 26.78
CA SER A 124 12.44 -0.47 27.99
C SER A 124 11.51 -1.65 27.78
N VAL A 125 11.10 -2.33 28.86
CA VAL A 125 10.10 -3.41 28.79
C VAL A 125 8.81 -2.94 28.10
N LYS A 126 8.38 -1.70 28.37
CA LYS A 126 7.19 -1.12 27.75
C LYS A 126 7.36 -0.87 26.25
N ALA A 127 8.55 -0.43 25.81
CA ALA A 127 8.85 -0.28 24.39
C ALA A 127 8.82 -1.63 23.67
N ALA A 128 9.37 -2.69 24.28
CA ALA A 128 9.34 -4.04 23.72
C ALA A 128 7.90 -4.56 23.54
N GLN A 129 7.04 -4.32 24.53
CA GLN A 129 5.63 -4.71 24.50
C GLN A 129 4.85 -4.00 23.38
N ASN A 130 5.20 -2.75 23.06
CA ASN A 130 4.49 -1.96 22.05
C ASN A 130 5.06 -2.09 20.63
N ALA A 131 6.32 -2.51 20.49
CA ALA A 131 7.02 -2.56 19.21
C ALA A 131 6.32 -3.43 18.14
N LEU A 132 5.93 -4.65 18.51
CA LEU A 132 5.21 -5.55 17.60
C LEU A 132 3.79 -5.04 17.28
N PRO A 133 2.95 -4.63 18.26
CA PRO A 133 1.66 -4.01 17.97
C PRO A 133 1.74 -2.82 17.01
N THR A 134 2.71 -1.92 17.18
CA THR A 134 2.90 -0.79 16.25
C THR A 134 3.28 -1.24 14.85
N THR A 135 4.15 -2.25 14.74
CA THR A 135 4.48 -2.85 13.43
C THR A 135 3.24 -3.49 12.78
N PHE A 136 2.45 -4.25 13.53
CA PHE A 136 1.20 -4.83 13.04
C PHE A 136 0.16 -3.78 12.64
N PHE A 137 0.17 -2.61 13.28
CA PHE A 137 -0.68 -1.50 12.87
C PHE A 137 -0.35 -1.05 11.43
N HIS A 138 0.93 -1.02 11.05
CA HIS A 138 1.37 -0.65 9.70
C HIS A 138 1.18 -1.76 8.66
N TRP A 139 1.42 -3.03 9.02
CA TRP A 139 1.41 -4.16 8.08
C TRP A 139 0.12 -5.01 8.13
N GLY A 140 -0.80 -4.69 9.04
CA GLY A 140 -2.06 -5.38 9.24
C GLY A 140 -3.20 -4.78 8.42
N VAL A 141 -4.40 -4.77 9.02
CA VAL A 141 -5.67 -4.43 8.35
C VAL A 141 -5.62 -3.06 7.63
N HIS A 142 -4.88 -2.09 8.16
CA HIS A 142 -4.75 -0.75 7.57
C HIS A 142 -4.19 -0.79 6.14
N ALA A 143 -3.10 -1.51 5.91
CA ALA A 143 -2.52 -1.64 4.58
C ALA A 143 -3.42 -2.45 3.63
N TRP A 144 -3.97 -3.57 4.14
CA TRP A 144 -4.81 -4.46 3.34
C TRP A 144 -6.13 -3.82 2.90
N ALA A 145 -6.74 -2.96 3.73
CA ALA A 145 -7.98 -2.29 3.38
C ALA A 145 -7.85 -1.44 2.11
N ILE A 146 -6.72 -0.76 1.91
CA ILE A 146 -6.45 0.03 0.71
C ILE A 146 -6.45 -0.88 -0.53
N TYR A 147 -5.79 -2.03 -0.44
CA TYR A 147 -5.77 -3.01 -1.53
C TYR A 147 -7.14 -3.59 -1.81
N VAL A 148 -7.94 -3.90 -0.78
CA VAL A 148 -9.31 -4.41 -0.95
C VAL A 148 -10.17 -3.42 -1.71
N VAL A 149 -10.15 -2.14 -1.36
CA VAL A 149 -10.96 -1.10 -2.03
C VAL A 149 -10.58 -0.96 -3.51
N MET A 150 -9.28 -0.92 -3.80
CA MET A 150 -8.78 -0.82 -5.18
C MET A 150 -9.07 -2.08 -5.99
N ALA A 151 -8.81 -3.26 -5.42
CA ALA A 151 -9.07 -4.55 -6.06
C ALA A 151 -10.56 -4.76 -6.32
N ALA A 152 -11.43 -4.43 -5.37
CA ALA A 152 -12.88 -4.50 -5.55
C ALA A 152 -13.35 -3.58 -6.69
N SER A 153 -12.81 -2.36 -6.77
CA SER A 153 -13.13 -1.42 -7.85
C SER A 153 -12.71 -1.96 -9.21
N ILE A 154 -11.46 -2.41 -9.34
CA ILE A 154 -10.95 -2.97 -10.60
C ILE A 154 -11.73 -4.22 -10.98
N ALA A 155 -11.96 -5.14 -10.05
CA ALA A 155 -12.65 -6.39 -10.31
C ALA A 155 -14.11 -6.16 -10.72
N TYR A 156 -14.82 -5.24 -10.05
CA TYR A 156 -16.19 -4.90 -10.40
C TYR A 156 -16.28 -4.36 -11.83
N PHE A 157 -15.47 -3.35 -12.18
CA PHE A 157 -15.53 -2.75 -13.52
C PHE A 157 -14.93 -3.62 -14.63
N SER A 158 -14.06 -4.58 -14.30
CA SER A 158 -13.45 -5.46 -15.30
C SER A 158 -14.28 -6.70 -15.60
N TYR A 159 -15.03 -7.21 -14.61
CA TYR A 159 -15.69 -8.52 -14.70
C TYR A 159 -17.20 -8.48 -14.52
N ARG A 160 -17.75 -7.47 -13.83
CA ARG A 160 -19.19 -7.36 -13.59
C ARG A 160 -19.88 -6.32 -14.46
N HIS A 161 -19.20 -5.20 -14.75
CA HIS A 161 -19.78 -4.09 -15.51
C HIS A 161 -19.76 -4.33 -17.01
#